data_AF-A0A7G8QLV1-F1
#
_entry.id   AF-A0A7G8QLV1-F1
#
_cell.length_a   1.000
_cell.length_b   1.000
_cell.length_c   1.000
_cell.angle_alpha   90.00
_cell.angle_beta   90.00
_cell.angle_gamma   90.00
#
_symmetry.space_group_name_H-M   'P 1'
#
loop_
_entity.id
_entity.type
_entity.pdbx_description
1 polymer ?
#
loop_
_entity_poly.entity_id
_entity_poly.type
_entity_poly.pdbx_seq_one_letter_code
_entity_poly.pdbx_strand_id
1 'polypeptide(L)'
;MKSLHELIVLNNFYYCFLLAIKLRKYNLPSINDINKKRFMKQWLFTAQKKKLFDKLVYDEIQWLIESISNKDMNIQVFEFNIELIYYLSSEMVKEKKVLFISCADAEST
;
A
#
# COMPACT_ATOMS: atom_id res chain seq x y z
N MET A 1 -14.20 11.04 3.46
CA MET A 1 -12.73 11.25 3.36
C MET A 1 -12.08 10.46 4.49
N LYS A 2 -11.03 9.65 4.24
CA LYS A 2 -10.41 8.84 5.32
C LYS A 2 -9.81 9.74 6.42
N SER A 3 -9.93 9.32 7.67
CA SER A 3 -9.30 9.96 8.83
C SER A 3 -7.77 9.97 8.72
N LEU A 4 -7.08 10.81 9.49
CA LEU A 4 -5.61 10.82 9.50
C LEU A 4 -5.04 9.46 9.94
N HIS A 5 -5.65 8.84 10.95
CA HIS A 5 -5.26 7.51 11.42
C HIS A 5 -5.38 6.46 10.31
N GLU A 6 -6.52 6.39 9.62
CA GLU A 6 -6.72 5.46 8.50
C GLU A 6 -5.72 5.69 7.37
N LEU A 7 -5.41 6.95 7.05
CA LEU A 7 -4.42 7.29 6.01
C LEU A 7 -3.01 6.83 6.39
N ILE A 8 -2.60 7.00 7.64
CA ILE A 8 -1.30 6.52 8.14
C ILE A 8 -1.21 4.99 8.04
N VAL A 9 -2.26 4.29 8.47
CA VAL A 9 -2.32 2.83 8.44
C VAL A 9 -2.22 2.31 7.00
N LEU A 10 -2.98 2.89 6.07
CA LEU A 10 -2.95 2.49 4.66
C LEU A 10 -1.63 2.85 3.99
N ASN A 11 -1.09 4.05 4.25
CA ASN A 11 0.19 4.46 3.69
C ASN A 11 1.33 3.51 4.13
N ASN A 12 1.34 3.12 5.41
CA ASN A 12 2.30 2.15 5.94
C ASN A 12 2.19 0.79 5.23
N PHE A 13 0.96 0.29 5.07
CA PHE A 13 0.72 -0.94 4.31
C PHE A 13 1.26 -0.87 2.88
N TYR A 14 0.92 0.19 2.15
CA TYR A 14 1.36 0.40 0.77
C TYR A 14 2.88 0.52 0.68
N TYR A 15 3.53 1.19 1.63
CA TYR A 15 4.99 1.26 1.72
C TYR A 15 5.61 -0.14 1.90
N CYS A 16 5.12 -0.93 2.86
CA CYS A 16 5.62 -2.27 3.11
C CYS A 16 5.42 -3.21 1.90
N PHE A 17 4.27 -3.11 1.23
CA PHE A 17 3.99 -3.91 0.04
C PHE A 17 4.90 -3.52 -1.13
N LEU A 18 5.06 -2.23 -1.39
CA LEU A 18 5.98 -1.71 -2.41
C LEU A 18 7.41 -2.16 -2.14
N LEU A 19 7.86 -2.10 -0.88
CA LEU A 19 9.18 -2.55 -0.48
C LEU A 19 9.37 -4.06 -0.73
N ALA A 20 8.37 -4.87 -0.41
CA ALA A 20 8.40 -6.31 -0.69
C ALA A 20 8.54 -6.61 -2.20
N ILE A 21 7.83 -5.87 -3.06
CA ILE A 21 7.95 -5.96 -4.51
C ILE A 21 9.38 -5.60 -4.97
N LYS A 22 9.89 -4.45 -4.52
CA LYS A 22 11.24 -3.96 -4.88
C LYS A 22 12.33 -4.93 -4.42
N LEU A 23 12.24 -5.47 -3.19
CA LEU A 23 13.16 -6.48 -2.67
C LEU A 23 13.13 -7.77 -3.49
N ARG A 24 11.95 -8.25 -3.88
CA ARG A 24 11.83 -9.44 -4.73
C ARG A 24 12.47 -9.23 -6.10
N LYS A 25 12.27 -8.06 -6.70
CA LYS A 25 12.84 -7.68 -8.00
C LYS A 25 14.37 -7.58 -7.94
N TYR A 26 14.91 -7.01 -6.87
CA TYR A 26 16.36 -6.94 -6.64
C TYR A 26 16.98 -8.33 -6.51
N ASN A 27 16.35 -9.23 -5.74
CA ASN A 27 16.88 -10.58 -5.52
C ASN A 27 16.70 -11.51 -6.72
N LEU A 28 15.71 -11.27 -7.58
CA LEU A 28 15.37 -12.12 -8.74
C LEU A 28 14.95 -11.26 -9.95
N PRO A 29 15.90 -10.61 -10.64
CA PRO A 29 15.60 -9.64 -11.70
C PRO A 29 14.93 -10.26 -12.94
N SER A 30 15.17 -11.55 -13.22
CA SER A 30 14.66 -12.25 -14.41
C SER A 30 13.39 -13.08 -14.16
N ILE A 31 12.67 -12.80 -13.07
CA ILE A 31 11.44 -13.53 -12.74
C ILE A 31 10.32 -13.21 -13.75
N ASN A 32 9.63 -14.25 -14.24
CA ASN A 32 8.50 -14.07 -15.15
C ASN A 32 7.27 -13.49 -14.43
N ASP A 33 6.33 -12.94 -15.20
CA ASP A 33 5.18 -12.23 -14.63
C ASP A 33 4.23 -13.14 -13.84
N ILE A 34 4.09 -14.41 -14.23
CA ILE A 34 3.30 -15.39 -13.48
C ILE A 34 3.86 -15.55 -12.06
N ASN A 35 5.18 -15.67 -11.93
CA ASN A 35 5.83 -15.82 -10.64
C ASN A 35 5.83 -14.52 -9.83
N LYS A 36 5.86 -13.34 -10.46
CA LYS A 36 5.65 -12.05 -9.78
C LYS A 36 4.22 -11.95 -9.22
N LYS A 37 3.19 -12.22 -10.05
CA LYS A 37 1.78 -12.25 -9.63
C LYS A 37 1.58 -13.22 -8.46
N ARG A 38 2.18 -14.42 -8.54
CA ARG A 38 2.15 -15.42 -7.46
C ARG A 38 2.77 -14.88 -6.18
N PHE A 39 3.95 -14.28 -6.26
CA PHE A 39 4.63 -13.68 -5.11
C PHE A 39 3.77 -12.61 -4.43
N MET A 40 3.24 -11.64 -5.20
CA MET A 40 2.42 -10.56 -4.68
C MET A 40 1.17 -11.10 -3.95
N LYS A 41 0.45 -12.04 -4.57
CA LYS A 41 -0.69 -12.72 -3.94
C LYS A 41 -0.30 -13.44 -2.65
N GLN A 42 0.77 -14.23 -2.68
CA GLN A 42 1.25 -14.95 -1.49
C GLN A 42 1.62 -14.00 -0.35
N TRP A 43 2.26 -12.87 -0.67
CA TRP A 43 2.59 -11.85 0.32
C TRP A 43 1.32 -11.27 0.95
N LEU A 44 0.34 -10.88 0.13
CA LEU A 44 -0.95 -10.31 0.58
C LEU A 44 -1.73 -11.30 1.48
N PHE A 45 -1.89 -12.55 1.03
CA PHE A 45 -2.52 -13.60 1.84
C PHE A 45 -1.79 -13.84 3.16
N THR A 46 -0.46 -13.84 3.14
CA THR A 46 0.35 -14.05 4.33
C THR A 46 0.21 -12.90 5.31
N ALA A 47 0.22 -11.66 4.81
CA ALA A 47 0.06 -10.46 5.62
C ALA A 47 -1.28 -10.44 6.36
N GLN A 48 -2.37 -10.77 5.66
CA GLN A 48 -3.70 -10.86 6.27
C GLN A 48 -3.81 -12.05 7.23
N LYS A 49 -3.35 -13.24 6.83
CA LYS A 49 -3.42 -14.46 7.68
C LYS A 49 -2.65 -14.28 8.99
N LYS A 50 -1.48 -13.64 8.94
CA LYS A 50 -0.66 -13.36 10.12
C LYS A 50 -1.09 -12.10 10.88
N LYS A 51 -2.14 -11.39 10.43
CA LYS A 51 -2.65 -10.15 11.03
C LYS A 51 -1.53 -9.10 11.21
N LEU A 52 -0.67 -8.94 10.19
CA LEU A 52 0.45 -8.00 10.24
C LEU A 52 0.01 -6.53 10.17
N PHE A 53 -1.21 -6.29 9.70
CA PHE A 53 -1.81 -4.97 9.56
C PHE A 53 -3.16 -4.91 10.26
N ASP A 54 -3.61 -3.70 10.55
CA ASP A 54 -4.95 -3.44 11.07
C ASP A 54 -6.03 -3.99 10.12
N LYS A 55 -7.19 -4.35 10.68
CA LYS A 55 -8.36 -4.81 9.89
C LYS A 55 -8.83 -3.76 8.89
N LEU A 56 -8.57 -2.47 9.14
CA LEU A 56 -8.82 -1.36 8.21
C LEU A 56 -8.21 -1.57 6.81
N VAL A 57 -7.20 -2.45 6.69
CA VAL A 57 -6.49 -2.70 5.44
C VAL A 57 -6.99 -3.95 4.71
N TYR A 58 -7.93 -4.71 5.30
CA TYR A 58 -8.32 -6.01 4.76
C TYR A 58 -9.09 -5.91 3.45
N ASP A 59 -9.96 -4.91 3.32
CA ASP A 59 -10.66 -4.64 2.07
C ASP A 59 -9.68 -4.25 0.96
N GLU A 60 -8.64 -3.48 1.30
CA GLU A 60 -7.56 -3.11 0.39
C GLU A 60 -6.77 -4.34 -0.08
N ILE A 61 -6.43 -5.24 0.85
CA ILE A 61 -5.77 -6.51 0.54
C ILE A 61 -6.62 -7.35 -0.42
N GLN A 62 -7.92 -7.46 -0.15
CA GLN A 62 -8.84 -8.23 -0.99
C GLN A 62 -8.94 -7.63 -2.41
N TRP A 63 -9.09 -6.31 -2.50
CA TRP A 63 -9.13 -5.60 -3.78
C TRP A 63 -7.84 -5.78 -4.59
N LEU A 64 -6.67 -5.76 -3.95
CA LEU A 64 -5.38 -6.03 -4.60
C LEU A 64 -5.28 -7.47 -5.10
N ILE A 65 -5.73 -8.46 -4.31
CA ILE A 65 -5.74 -9.87 -4.71
C ILE A 65 -6.61 -10.07 -5.95
N GLU A 66 -7.78 -9.45 -5.99
CA GLU A 66 -8.69 -9.49 -7.14
C GLU A 66 -8.07 -8.82 -8.37
N SER A 67 -7.48 -7.65 -8.19
CA SER A 67 -6.77 -6.90 -9.24
C SER A 67 -5.62 -7.71 -9.86
N ILE A 68 -4.82 -8.41 -9.04
CA ILE A 68 -3.72 -9.27 -9.52
C ILE A 68 -4.26 -10.54 -10.21
N SER A 69 -5.48 -10.96 -9.86
CA SER A 69 -6.15 -12.13 -10.46
C SER A 69 -6.69 -11.88 -11.86
N ASN A 70 -6.86 -10.61 -12.25
CA ASN A 70 -7.23 -10.26 -13.60
C ASN A 70 -6.13 -10.72 -14.60
N LYS A 71 -6.55 -11.50 -15.62
CA LYS A 71 -5.65 -12.05 -16.64
C LYS A 71 -5.01 -10.94 -17.47
N ASP A 72 -5.74 -9.87 -17.73
CA ASP A 72 -5.32 -8.74 -18.56
C ASP A 72 -4.52 -7.69 -17.77
N MET A 73 -4.27 -7.94 -16.47
CA MET A 73 -3.46 -7.05 -15.65
C MET A 73 -2.02 -6.99 -16.18
N ASN A 74 -1.60 -5.78 -16.56
CA ASN A 74 -0.21 -5.44 -16.86
C ASN A 74 0.55 -5.17 -15.56
N ILE A 75 1.61 -5.95 -15.31
CA ILE A 75 2.33 -5.91 -14.04
C ILE A 75 3.11 -4.61 -13.82
N GLN A 76 3.62 -4.00 -14.89
CA GLN A 76 4.38 -2.76 -14.78
C GLN A 76 3.44 -1.61 -14.40
N VAL A 77 2.25 -1.57 -15.00
CA VAL A 77 1.19 -0.61 -14.66
C VAL A 77 0.72 -0.83 -13.22
N PHE A 78 0.55 -2.08 -12.80
CA PHE A 78 0.20 -2.39 -11.41
C PHE A 78 1.28 -1.90 -10.44
N GLU A 79 2.55 -2.23 -10.65
CA GLU A 79 3.66 -1.77 -9.80
C GLU A 79 3.73 -0.23 -9.73
N PHE A 80 3.57 0.44 -10.88
CA PHE A 80 3.51 1.90 -10.95
C PHE A 80 2.34 2.46 -10.12
N ASN A 81 1.15 1.87 -10.21
CA ASN A 81 -0.01 2.32 -9.44
C ASN A 81 0.19 2.14 -7.94
N ILE A 82 0.83 1.05 -7.50
CA ILE A 82 1.18 0.85 -6.08
C ILE A 82 2.13 1.95 -5.59
N GLU A 83 3.15 2.28 -6.38
CA GLU A 83 4.09 3.37 -6.06
C GLU A 83 3.39 4.73 -6.03
N LEU A 84 2.49 5.00 -6.99
CA LEU A 84 1.70 6.22 -7.03
C LEU A 84 0.78 6.37 -5.82
N ILE A 85 0.06 5.30 -5.43
CA ILE A 85 -0.81 5.31 -4.26
C ILE A 85 0.01 5.57 -2.98
N TYR A 86 1.17 4.93 -2.83
CA TYR A 86 2.07 5.20 -1.72
C TYR A 86 2.49 6.67 -1.68
N TYR A 87 2.95 7.23 -2.80
CA TYR A 87 3.40 8.62 -2.88
C TYR A 87 2.27 9.61 -2.53
N LEU A 88 1.13 9.49 -3.20
CA LEU A 88 -0.02 10.38 -2.99
C LEU A 88 -0.55 10.30 -1.55
N SER A 89 -0.69 9.09 -1.01
CA SER A 89 -1.14 8.93 0.39
C SER A 89 -0.12 9.48 1.39
N SER A 90 1.18 9.44 1.08
CA SER A 90 2.23 10.03 1.93
C SER A 90 2.10 11.55 1.98
N GLU A 91 1.89 12.19 0.84
CA GLU A 91 1.66 13.65 0.77
C GLU A 91 0.39 14.03 1.53
N MET A 92 -0.71 13.30 1.36
CA MET A 92 -1.96 13.53 2.11
C MET A 92 -1.76 13.40 3.64
N VAL A 93 -0.93 12.45 4.10
CA VAL A 93 -0.59 12.31 5.53
C VAL A 93 0.17 13.53 6.02
N LYS A 94 1.13 14.05 5.24
CA LYS A 94 1.90 15.26 5.59
C LYS A 94 0.99 16.49 5.68
N GLU A 95 0.18 16.73 4.66
CA GLU A 95 -0.75 17.86 4.62
C GLU A 95 -1.71 17.86 5.80
N LYS A 96 -2.32 16.71 6.11
CA LYS A 96 -3.22 16.60 7.26
C LYS A 96 -2.49 16.81 8.59
N LYS A 97 -1.27 16.29 8.75
CA LYS A 97 -0.50 16.54 9.97
C LYS A 97 -0.23 18.03 10.20
N VAL A 98 0.10 18.78 9.14
CA VAL A 98 0.30 20.24 9.22
C VAL A 98 -0.99 20.94 9.64
N LEU A 99 -2.12 20.59 9.03
CA LEU A 99 -3.43 21.14 9.38
C LEU A 99 -3.78 20.89 10.87
N PHE A 100 -3.57 19.67 11.36
CA PHE A 100 -3.83 19.32 12.76
C PHE A 100 -3.00 20.16 13.75
N ILE A 101 -1.72 20.41 13.44
CA ILE A 101 -0.86 21.26 14.27
C ILE A 101 -1.36 22.71 14.25
N SER A 102 -1.65 23.27 13.07
CA SER A 102 -2.11 24.65 12.94
C SER A 102 -3.45 24.92 13.65
N CYS A 103 -4.36 23.94 13.69
CA CYS A 103 -5.62 24.06 14.42
C CYS A 103 -5.42 23.99 15.94
N ALA A 104 -4.55 23.10 16.42
CA ALA A 104 -4.26 22.98 17.84
C ALA A 104 -3.61 24.26 18.41
N ASP A 105 -2.74 24.90 17.63
CA ASP A 105 -2.14 26.18 18.00
C ASP A 105 -3.19 27.31 18.03
N ALA A 106 -4.14 27.32 17.09
CA ALA A 106 -5.20 28.33 17.01
C ALA A 106 -6.24 28.24 18.16
N GLU A 107 -6.48 27.07 18.72
CA GLU A 107 -7.39 26.87 19.87
C GLU A 107 -6.75 27.19 21.23
N SER A 108 -5.44 27.48 21.25
CA SER A 108 -4.66 27.78 22.45
C SER A 108 -4.38 29.28 22.67
N THR A 109 -5.00 30.16 21.88
CA THR A 109 -4.88 31.63 21.94
C THR A 109 -6.23 32.29 22.17
#